data_AF-A0A9E2XV87-F1
#
_entry.id   AF-A0A9E2XV87-F1
#
_cell.length_a   1.000
_cell.length_b   1.000
_cell.length_c   1.000
_cell.angle_alpha   90.00
_cell.angle_beta   90.00
_cell.angle_gamma   90.00
#
_symmetry.space_group_name_H-M   'P 1'
#
loop_
_entity.id
_entity.type
_entity.pdbx_description
1 polymer ?
#
loop_
_entity_poly.entity_id
_entity_poly.type
_entity_poly.pdbx_seq_one_letter_code
_entity_poly.pdbx_strand_id
1 'polypeptide(L)'
;MTTKSRLVISILVMVALVLGLLVLNDWLVSQSQIGGPLYEEIDHSHALVADLLPPPLFVVEAHELAHELADATSERDDRRLLLIRARLAELQAEFESRQRYWNQVALPEPLRRTLSSRVQESAAQYFRIMNGPFLAVINKGDALEARQLLRDTLQPVFLRHRMGVLEAVYAVRTYTEALEQEVRTRRSKLAWRMALFGLALLGAAGLLLYLWCMPRVLAGRA
;
A
#
# COMPACT_ATOMS: atom_id res chain seq x y z
N MET A 1 -7.51 -48.27 -36.39
CA MET A 1 -7.01 -46.87 -36.47
C MET A 1 -5.65 -46.86 -37.12
N THR A 2 -5.43 -46.04 -38.15
CA THR A 2 -4.10 -45.86 -38.73
C THR A 2 -3.21 -45.07 -37.76
N THR A 3 -1.89 -45.28 -37.79
CA THR A 3 -0.91 -44.49 -37.03
C THR A 3 -1.07 -42.97 -37.26
N LYS A 4 -1.65 -42.58 -38.41
CA LYS A 4 -2.02 -41.19 -38.77
C LYS A 4 -3.11 -40.58 -37.93
N SER A 5 -4.19 -41.31 -37.74
CA SER A 5 -5.28 -40.85 -36.90
C SER A 5 -4.82 -40.68 -35.44
N ARG A 6 -3.93 -41.56 -34.93
CA ARG A 6 -3.42 -41.47 -33.56
C ARG A 6 -2.55 -40.22 -33.33
N LEU A 7 -1.64 -39.90 -34.25
CA LEU A 7 -0.75 -38.73 -34.16
C LEU A 7 -1.51 -37.40 -34.22
N VAL A 8 -2.47 -37.28 -35.14
CA VAL A 8 -3.31 -36.07 -35.25
C VAL A 8 -4.12 -35.85 -33.96
N ILE A 9 -4.71 -36.91 -33.41
CA ILE A 9 -5.45 -36.83 -32.14
C ILE A 9 -4.52 -36.44 -30.99
N SER A 10 -3.32 -37.02 -30.88
CA SER A 10 -2.35 -36.64 -29.84
C SER A 10 -1.93 -35.18 -29.93
N ILE A 11 -1.74 -34.63 -31.13
CA ILE A 11 -1.40 -33.21 -31.33
C ILE A 11 -2.57 -32.30 -30.97
N LEU A 12 -3.80 -32.65 -31.39
CA LEU A 12 -4.99 -31.88 -31.01
C LEU A 12 -5.22 -31.87 -29.50
N VAL A 13 -5.01 -33.00 -28.83
CA VAL A 13 -5.10 -33.11 -27.36
C VAL A 13 -4.04 -32.24 -26.68
N MET A 14 -2.79 -32.28 -27.18
CA MET A 14 -1.71 -31.43 -26.66
C MET A 14 -2.01 -29.94 -26.83
N VAL A 15 -2.51 -29.54 -28.00
CA VAL A 15 -2.91 -28.15 -28.27
C VAL A 15 -4.05 -27.71 -27.34
N ALA A 16 -5.09 -28.54 -27.19
CA ALA A 16 -6.20 -28.26 -26.30
C ALA A 16 -5.75 -28.14 -24.84
N LEU A 17 -4.82 -28.99 -24.39
CA LEU A 17 -4.26 -28.95 -23.05
C LEU A 17 -3.46 -27.65 -22.81
N VAL A 18 -2.60 -27.26 -23.76
CA VAL A 18 -1.82 -26.02 -23.67
C VAL A 18 -2.74 -24.80 -23.63
N LEU A 19 -3.75 -24.74 -24.51
CA LEU A 19 -4.72 -23.64 -24.52
C LEU A 19 -5.54 -23.59 -23.23
N GLY A 20 -5.99 -24.75 -22.73
CA GLY A 20 -6.71 -24.85 -21.47
C GLY A 20 -5.89 -24.34 -20.28
N LEU A 21 -4.61 -24.70 -20.21
CA LEU A 21 -3.69 -24.19 -19.18
C LEU A 21 -3.45 -22.69 -19.29
N LEU A 22 -3.33 -22.14 -20.51
CA LEU A 22 -3.16 -20.70 -20.71
C LEU A 22 -4.39 -19.91 -20.25
N VAL A 23 -5.60 -20.39 -20.57
CA VAL A 23 -6.87 -19.76 -20.16
C VAL A 23 -7.06 -19.85 -18.65
N LEU A 24 -6.81 -21.02 -18.04
CA LEU A 24 -6.91 -21.20 -16.60
C LEU A 24 -5.93 -20.30 -15.84
N ASN A 25 -4.69 -20.19 -16.34
CA ASN A 25 -3.68 -19.32 -15.77
C ASN A 25 -4.06 -17.85 -15.86
N ASP A 26 -4.56 -17.39 -17.02
CA ASP A 26 -5.03 -16.00 -17.17
C ASP A 26 -6.21 -15.71 -16.23
N TRP A 27 -7.16 -16.64 -16.10
CA TRP A 27 -8.30 -16.50 -15.19
C TRP A 27 -7.86 -16.44 -13.71
N LEU A 28 -7.02 -17.37 -13.25
CA LEU A 28 -6.50 -17.37 -11.88
C LEU A 28 -5.75 -16.08 -11.55
N VAL A 29 -4.86 -15.64 -12.45
CA VAL A 29 -4.09 -14.40 -12.28
C VAL A 29 -5.02 -13.18 -12.30
N SER A 30 -6.07 -13.19 -13.13
CA SER A 30 -7.01 -12.06 -13.23
C SER A 30 -7.75 -11.75 -11.93
N GLN A 31 -7.97 -12.77 -11.09
CA GLN A 31 -8.69 -12.66 -9.82
C GLN A 31 -7.83 -12.08 -8.69
N SER A 32 -6.55 -12.47 -8.61
CA SER A 32 -5.67 -12.18 -7.47
C SER A 32 -4.64 -11.06 -7.70
N GLN A 33 -4.58 -10.49 -8.90
CA GLN A 33 -3.66 -9.40 -9.24
C GLN A 33 -4.11 -8.03 -8.71
N ILE A 34 -3.21 -7.05 -8.77
CA ILE A 34 -3.53 -5.63 -8.55
C ILE A 34 -4.66 -5.21 -9.51
N GLY A 35 -5.79 -4.77 -8.95
CA GLY A 35 -7.02 -4.41 -9.70
C GLY A 35 -7.90 -5.60 -10.09
N GLY A 36 -7.66 -6.80 -9.54
CA GLY A 36 -8.61 -7.91 -9.56
C GLY A 36 -9.60 -7.83 -8.38
N PRO A 37 -10.75 -8.53 -8.45
CA PRO A 37 -11.82 -8.43 -7.45
C PRO A 37 -11.39 -8.78 -6.02
N LEU A 38 -10.51 -9.77 -5.83
CA LEU A 38 -9.99 -10.11 -4.49
C LEU A 38 -9.05 -9.04 -3.95
N TYR A 39 -8.28 -8.37 -4.82
CA TYR A 39 -7.43 -7.27 -4.41
C TYR A 39 -8.26 -6.04 -4.04
N GLU A 40 -9.32 -5.75 -4.78
CA GLU A 40 -10.26 -4.65 -4.46
C GLU A 40 -10.93 -4.86 -3.09
N GLU A 41 -11.27 -6.10 -2.72
CA GLU A 41 -11.84 -6.38 -1.40
C GLU A 41 -10.85 -6.06 -0.27
N ILE A 42 -9.57 -6.41 -0.44
CA ILE A 42 -8.50 -6.05 0.51
C ILE A 42 -8.32 -4.53 0.56
N ASP A 43 -8.31 -3.87 -0.60
CA ASP A 43 -8.15 -2.41 -0.69
C ASP A 43 -9.30 -1.67 0.00
N HIS A 44 -10.55 -2.08 -0.23
CA HIS A 44 -11.72 -1.54 0.47
C HIS A 44 -11.63 -1.74 2.00
N SER A 45 -11.16 -2.90 2.45
CA SER A 45 -10.97 -3.15 3.88
C SER A 45 -9.93 -2.20 4.49
N HIS A 46 -8.79 -2.04 3.82
CA HIS A 46 -7.74 -1.11 4.26
C HIS A 46 -8.19 0.36 4.22
N ALA A 47 -8.94 0.75 3.19
CA ALA A 47 -9.51 2.09 3.06
C ALA A 47 -10.51 2.39 4.19
N LEU A 48 -11.40 1.44 4.50
CA LEU A 48 -12.36 1.59 5.61
C LEU A 48 -11.65 1.76 6.96
N VAL A 49 -10.59 0.99 7.21
CA VAL A 49 -9.77 1.17 8.43
C VAL A 49 -9.15 2.58 8.46
N ALA A 50 -8.65 3.07 7.33
CA ALA A 50 -8.07 4.41 7.24
C ALA A 50 -9.09 5.54 7.40
N ASP A 51 -10.34 5.32 7.01
CA ASP A 51 -11.43 6.28 7.21
C ASP A 51 -11.94 6.33 8.65
N LEU A 52 -11.83 5.21 9.39
CA LEU A 52 -12.34 5.08 10.76
C LEU A 52 -11.35 5.49 11.85
N LEU A 53 -10.04 5.38 11.61
CA LEU A 53 -9.03 5.61 12.65
C LEU A 53 -8.01 6.67 12.21
N PRO A 54 -7.68 7.64 13.07
CA PRO A 54 -6.61 8.57 12.79
C PRO A 54 -5.27 7.79 12.70
N PRO A 55 -4.44 8.06 11.68
CA PRO A 55 -3.19 7.35 11.51
C PRO A 55 -2.21 7.72 12.63
N PRO A 56 -1.49 6.75 13.23
CA PRO A 56 -0.63 6.96 14.41
C PRO A 56 0.59 7.86 14.17
N LEU A 57 0.96 8.11 12.92
CA LEU A 57 2.00 9.07 12.57
C LEU A 57 1.49 10.51 12.48
N PHE A 58 0.19 10.74 12.63
CA PHE A 58 -0.42 12.05 12.56
C PHE A 58 -0.89 12.48 13.96
N VAL A 59 -0.27 13.54 14.52
CA VAL A 59 -0.56 14.04 15.88
C VAL A 59 -1.89 14.79 16.01
N VAL A 60 -2.86 14.56 15.12
CA VAL A 60 -4.15 15.28 15.10
C VAL A 60 -4.99 15.01 16.35
N GLU A 61 -5.12 13.76 16.78
CA GLU A 61 -5.86 13.43 18.00
C GLU A 61 -5.15 14.03 19.23
N ALA A 62 -3.82 13.95 19.29
CA ALA A 62 -3.06 14.60 20.36
C ALA A 62 -3.25 16.13 20.39
N HIS A 63 -3.47 16.75 19.22
CA HIS A 63 -3.78 18.17 19.11
C HIS A 63 -5.18 18.52 19.62
N GLU A 64 -6.20 17.74 19.27
CA GLU A 64 -7.54 17.89 19.83
C GLU A 64 -7.53 17.73 21.36
N LEU A 65 -6.85 16.69 21.86
CA LEU A 65 -6.70 16.45 23.30
C LEU A 65 -5.95 17.58 24.03
N ALA A 66 -5.08 18.33 23.33
CA ALA A 66 -4.46 19.52 23.89
C ALA A 66 -5.49 20.61 24.20
N HIS A 67 -6.44 20.84 23.29
CA HIS A 67 -7.55 21.78 23.51
C HIS A 67 -8.44 21.29 24.64
N GLU A 68 -8.77 20.00 24.65
CA GLU A 68 -9.58 19.41 25.72
C GLU A 68 -8.93 19.52 27.09
N LEU A 69 -7.60 19.42 27.20
CA LEU A 69 -6.87 19.65 28.44
C LEU A 69 -7.05 21.08 28.94
N ALA A 70 -6.95 22.08 28.05
CA ALA A 70 -7.11 23.48 28.43
C ALA A 70 -8.54 23.77 28.93
N ASP A 71 -9.54 23.15 28.32
CA ASP A 71 -10.94 23.29 28.74
C ASP A 71 -11.23 22.55 30.05
N ALA A 72 -10.78 21.30 30.18
CA ALA A 72 -10.90 20.54 31.43
C ALA A 72 -10.19 21.24 32.60
N THR A 73 -9.09 21.94 32.34
CA THR A 73 -8.38 22.78 33.33
C THR A 73 -9.24 23.96 33.78
N SER A 74 -9.91 24.63 32.83
CA SER A 74 -10.84 25.74 33.12
C SER A 74 -12.05 25.27 33.93
N GLU A 75 -12.53 24.06 33.67
CA GLU A 75 -13.67 23.44 34.36
C GLU A 75 -13.30 22.81 35.71
N ARG A 76 -11.99 22.63 35.99
CA ARG A 76 -11.47 21.89 37.16
C ARG A 76 -11.98 20.45 37.22
N ASP A 77 -12.06 19.79 36.06
CA ASP A 77 -12.47 18.38 35.95
C ASP A 77 -11.26 17.44 36.01
N ASP A 78 -10.86 17.07 37.23
CA ASP A 78 -9.70 16.20 37.47
C ASP A 78 -9.84 14.81 36.83
N ARG A 79 -11.07 14.28 36.71
CA ARG A 79 -11.31 12.98 36.10
C ARG A 79 -11.05 13.04 34.60
N ARG A 80 -11.57 14.06 33.93
CA ARG A 80 -11.34 14.28 32.50
C ARG A 80 -9.87 14.55 32.21
N LEU A 81 -9.19 15.34 33.06
CA LEU A 81 -7.74 15.56 32.96
C LEU A 81 -6.94 14.24 33.02
N LEU A 82 -7.31 13.32 33.93
CA LEU A 82 -6.65 12.01 34.05
C LEU A 82 -6.84 11.17 32.78
N LEU A 83 -8.06 11.09 32.26
CA LEU A 83 -8.38 10.29 31.06
C LEU A 83 -7.65 10.82 29.83
N ILE A 84 -7.63 12.14 29.63
CA ILE A 84 -6.94 12.76 28.49
C ILE A 84 -5.44 12.49 28.55
N ARG A 85 -4.82 12.58 29.74
CA ARG A 85 -3.39 12.28 29.90
C ARG A 85 -3.05 10.83 29.61
N ALA A 86 -3.89 9.89 30.04
CA ALA A 86 -3.72 8.48 29.71
C ALA A 86 -3.75 8.27 28.19
N ARG A 87 -4.74 8.85 27.50
CA ARG A 87 -4.85 8.75 26.05
C ARG A 87 -3.67 9.40 25.32
N LEU A 88 -3.18 10.56 25.78
CA LEU A 88 -1.98 11.20 25.21
C LEU A 88 -0.73 10.32 25.33
N ALA A 89 -0.57 9.61 26.45
CA ALA A 89 0.55 8.69 26.64
C ALA A 89 0.46 7.48 25.69
N GLU A 90 -0.75 6.95 25.47
CA GLU A 90 -0.99 5.89 24.48
C GLU A 90 -0.63 6.35 23.06
N LEU A 91 -1.13 7.53 22.65
CA LEU A 91 -0.86 8.09 21.32
C LEU A 91 0.63 8.31 21.07
N GLN A 92 1.37 8.78 22.08
CA GLN A 92 2.83 8.91 21.96
C GLN A 92 3.51 7.54 21.80
N ALA A 93 3.10 6.54 22.59
CA ALA A 93 3.67 5.20 22.49
C ALA A 93 3.39 4.55 21.13
N GLU A 94 2.19 4.73 20.59
CA GLU A 94 1.81 4.31 19.24
C GLU A 94 2.68 5.01 18.19
N PHE A 95 2.83 6.33 18.28
CA PHE A 95 3.70 7.10 17.38
C PHE A 95 5.14 6.58 17.40
N GLU A 96 5.74 6.44 18.59
CA GLU A 96 7.12 5.97 18.77
C GLU A 96 7.32 4.53 18.27
N SER A 97 6.30 3.67 18.45
CA SER A 97 6.28 2.32 17.90
C SER A 97 6.32 2.34 16.36
N ARG A 98 5.47 3.16 15.74
CA ARG A 98 5.43 3.30 14.28
C ARG A 98 6.68 3.96 13.72
N GLN A 99 7.24 4.94 14.43
CA GLN A 99 8.52 5.53 14.07
C GLN A 99 9.63 4.47 14.03
N ARG A 100 9.75 3.64 15.07
CA ARG A 100 10.73 2.54 15.10
C ARG A 100 10.53 1.56 13.96
N TYR A 101 9.29 1.15 13.71
CA TYR A 101 8.95 0.27 12.60
C TYR A 101 9.40 0.85 11.25
N TRP A 102 8.98 2.08 10.94
CA TRP A 102 9.28 2.67 9.63
C TRP A 102 10.75 3.02 9.42
N ASN A 103 11.52 3.21 10.51
CA ASN A 103 12.97 3.39 10.42
C ASN A 103 13.73 2.10 10.05
N GLN A 104 13.08 0.93 10.19
CA GLN A 104 13.65 -0.37 9.81
C GLN A 104 13.19 -0.83 8.43
N VAL A 105 12.08 -0.29 7.93
CA VAL A 105 11.56 -0.61 6.59
C VAL A 105 12.41 0.08 5.53
N ALA A 106 12.84 -0.69 4.53
CA ALA A 106 13.51 -0.15 3.36
C ALA A 106 12.53 0.68 2.51
N LEU A 107 12.56 1.99 2.68
CA LEU A 107 11.81 2.95 1.87
C LEU A 107 12.70 3.56 0.80
N PRO A 108 12.14 3.90 -0.38
CA PRO A 108 12.81 4.76 -1.36
C PRO A 108 13.35 6.03 -0.69
N GLU A 109 14.56 6.44 -1.06
CA GLU A 109 15.27 7.55 -0.42
C GLU A 109 14.44 8.85 -0.29
N PRO A 110 13.69 9.29 -1.32
CA PRO A 110 12.82 10.47 -1.19
C PRO A 110 11.73 10.31 -0.12
N LEU A 111 11.08 9.14 -0.05
CA LEU A 111 10.03 8.86 0.94
C LEU A 111 10.61 8.79 2.35
N ARG A 112 11.76 8.10 2.50
CA ARG A 112 12.48 8.00 3.76
C ARG A 112 12.82 9.38 4.31
N ARG A 113 13.33 10.27 3.46
CA ARG A 113 13.69 11.65 3.83
C ARG A 113 12.48 12.47 4.26
N THR A 114 11.38 12.43 3.49
CA THR A 114 10.16 13.16 3.85
C THR A 114 9.58 12.65 5.17
N LEU A 115 9.55 11.33 5.36
CA LEU A 115 9.07 10.73 6.59
C LEU A 115 9.92 11.17 7.81
N SER A 116 11.25 11.12 7.71
CA SER A 116 12.11 11.49 8.83
C SER A 116 12.05 12.99 9.14
N SER A 117 12.31 13.86 8.15
CA SER A 117 12.53 15.29 8.40
C SER A 117 11.25 16.11 8.51
N ARG A 118 10.16 15.67 7.88
CA ARG A 118 8.90 16.44 7.86
C ARG A 118 7.88 15.90 8.86
N VAL A 119 7.75 14.57 8.96
CA VAL A 119 6.73 13.94 9.81
C VAL A 119 7.28 13.62 11.20
N GLN A 120 8.37 12.85 11.27
CA GLN A 120 8.88 12.37 12.56
C GLN A 120 9.47 13.48 13.42
N GLU A 121 10.32 14.34 12.85
CA GLU A 121 10.93 15.46 13.58
C GLU A 121 9.89 16.44 14.13
N SER A 122 8.87 16.78 13.35
CA SER A 122 7.82 17.72 13.77
C SER A 122 6.92 17.13 14.85
N ALA A 123 6.60 15.84 14.79
CA ALA A 123 5.87 15.15 15.86
C ALA A 123 6.72 15.02 17.14
N ALA A 124 8.01 14.71 17.03
CA ALA A 124 8.92 14.68 18.18
C ALA A 124 9.03 16.05 18.86
N GLN A 125 9.05 17.14 18.08
CA GLN A 125 8.96 18.49 18.61
C GLN A 125 7.61 18.75 19.29
N TYR A 126 6.52 18.31 18.67
CA TYR A 126 5.17 18.44 19.21
C TYR A 126 5.03 17.79 20.59
N PHE A 127 5.38 16.50 20.71
CA PHE A 127 5.32 15.77 21.98
C PHE A 127 6.26 16.33 23.04
N ARG A 128 7.43 16.86 22.66
CA ARG A 128 8.34 17.53 23.61
C ARG A 128 7.70 18.77 24.25
N ILE A 129 6.99 19.58 23.45
CA ILE A 129 6.30 20.78 23.93
C ILE A 129 5.06 20.40 24.74
N MET A 130 4.31 19.41 24.26
CA MET A 130 3.15 18.86 24.97
C MET A 130 3.53 18.40 26.37
N ASN A 131 4.48 17.46 26.46
CA ASN A 131 4.84 16.80 27.71
C ASN A 131 5.70 17.66 28.65
N GLY A 132 6.33 18.69 28.13
CA GLY A 132 7.13 19.63 28.91
C GLY A 132 6.32 20.86 29.32
N PRO A 133 6.52 22.01 28.64
CA PRO A 133 5.94 23.28 29.05
C PRO A 133 4.41 23.25 29.12
N PHE A 134 3.72 22.56 28.20
CA PHE A 134 2.26 22.57 28.19
C PHE A 134 1.65 21.82 29.37
N LEU A 135 2.01 20.55 29.59
CA LEU A 135 1.51 19.81 30.75
C LEU A 135 1.94 20.44 32.09
N ALA A 136 3.08 21.14 32.14
CA ALA A 136 3.49 21.89 33.33
C ALA A 136 2.52 23.04 33.66
N VAL A 137 2.02 23.76 32.64
CA VAL A 137 1.01 24.82 32.81
C VAL A 137 -0.34 24.22 33.22
N ILE A 138 -0.76 23.12 32.58
CA ILE A 138 -1.98 22.38 32.97
C ILE A 138 -1.90 21.95 34.45
N ASN A 139 -0.74 21.46 34.92
CA ASN A 139 -0.55 21.06 36.31
C ASN A 139 -0.67 22.22 37.32
N LYS A 140 -0.43 23.45 36.88
CA LYS A 140 -0.63 24.66 37.71
C LYS A 140 -2.10 25.10 37.76
N GLY A 141 -2.96 24.52 36.93
CA GLY A 141 -4.35 24.94 36.80
C GLY A 141 -4.55 26.24 36.01
N ASP A 142 -3.53 26.71 35.28
CA ASP A 142 -3.60 27.98 34.53
C ASP A 142 -4.14 27.75 33.11
N ALA A 143 -5.47 27.76 32.99
CA ALA A 143 -6.14 27.59 31.70
C ALA A 143 -5.87 28.74 30.72
N LEU A 144 -5.55 29.95 31.20
CA LEU A 144 -5.28 31.09 30.33
C LEU A 144 -3.91 30.95 29.66
N GLU A 145 -2.88 30.64 30.47
CA GLU A 145 -1.53 30.36 29.98
C GLU A 145 -1.53 29.11 29.08
N ALA A 146 -2.32 28.08 29.42
CA ALA A 146 -2.46 26.88 28.58
C ALA A 146 -3.00 27.23 27.18
N ARG A 147 -4.08 28.02 27.11
CA ARG A 147 -4.66 28.48 25.84
C ARG A 147 -3.70 29.36 25.03
N GLN A 148 -2.89 30.19 25.69
CA GLN A 148 -1.84 30.98 25.02
C GLN A 148 -0.76 30.08 24.43
N LEU A 149 -0.18 29.17 25.23
CA LEU A 149 0.85 28.25 24.77
C LEU A 149 0.34 27.33 23.64
N LEU A 150 -0.93 26.92 23.71
CA LEU A 150 -1.57 26.16 22.66
C LEU A 150 -1.56 26.93 21.33
N ARG A 151 -2.08 28.16 21.33
CA ARG A 151 -2.17 28.99 20.11
C ARG A 151 -0.80 29.41 19.58
N ASP A 152 0.09 29.83 20.46
CA ASP A 152 1.33 30.51 20.05
C ASP A 152 2.47 29.51 19.80
N THR A 153 2.40 28.30 20.37
CA THR A 153 3.47 27.31 20.30
C THR A 153 3.02 25.96 19.73
N LEU A 154 2.01 25.30 20.29
CA LEU A 154 1.60 23.96 19.81
C LEU A 154 0.94 24.02 18.43
N GLN A 155 0.08 25.01 18.16
CA GLN A 155 -0.62 25.16 16.89
C GLN A 155 0.34 25.32 15.69
N PRO A 156 1.36 26.21 15.71
CA PRO A 156 2.35 26.29 14.64
C PRO A 156 3.09 24.97 14.38
N VAL A 157 3.45 24.23 15.44
CA VAL A 157 4.15 22.94 15.31
C VAL A 157 3.23 21.87 14.73
N PHE A 158 1.97 21.83 15.18
CA PHE A 158 0.95 20.95 14.59
C PHE A 158 0.73 21.25 13.10
N LEU A 159 0.61 22.52 12.70
CA LEU A 159 0.44 22.88 11.30
C LEU A 159 1.65 22.47 10.45
N ARG A 160 2.88 22.64 10.97
CA ARG A 160 4.09 22.15 10.30
C ARG A 160 4.06 20.63 10.13
N HIS A 161 3.65 19.91 11.16
CA HIS A 161 3.51 18.45 11.11
C HIS A 161 2.45 18.02 10.10
N ARG A 162 1.27 18.65 10.11
CA ARG A 162 0.19 18.42 9.14
C ARG A 162 0.67 18.60 7.70
N MET A 163 1.42 19.67 7.42
CA MET A 163 2.01 19.89 6.10
C MET A 163 2.98 18.77 5.72
N GLY A 164 3.84 18.35 6.65
CA GLY A 164 4.74 17.22 6.42
C GLY A 164 4.02 15.90 6.13
N VAL A 165 2.91 15.63 6.82
CA VAL A 165 2.06 14.45 6.57
C VAL A 165 1.42 14.53 5.19
N LEU A 166 0.88 15.69 4.80
CA LEU A 166 0.29 15.87 3.46
C LEU A 166 1.32 15.70 2.34
N GLU A 167 2.53 16.24 2.50
CA GLU A 167 3.65 16.03 1.58
C GLU A 167 4.02 14.54 1.49
N ALA A 168 4.08 13.83 2.63
CA ALA A 168 4.37 12.40 2.65
C ALA A 168 3.28 11.58 1.95
N VAL A 169 2.00 11.88 2.20
CA VAL A 169 0.86 11.22 1.53
C VAL A 169 0.93 11.43 0.02
N TYR A 170 1.20 12.67 -0.43
CA TYR A 170 1.35 12.96 -1.85
C TYR A 170 2.51 12.16 -2.47
N ALA A 171 3.67 12.17 -1.83
CA ALA A 171 4.84 11.44 -2.32
C ALA A 171 4.61 9.92 -2.38
N VAL A 172 3.94 9.35 -1.36
CA VAL A 172 3.57 7.92 -1.35
C VAL A 172 2.60 7.60 -2.49
N ARG A 173 1.56 8.42 -2.72
CA ARG A 173 0.62 8.22 -3.84
C ARG A 173 1.32 8.23 -5.19
N THR A 174 2.17 9.23 -5.44
CA THR A 174 2.94 9.30 -6.68
C THR A 174 3.85 8.08 -6.87
N TYR A 175 4.48 7.61 -5.79
CA TYR A 175 5.30 6.40 -5.83
C TYR A 175 4.48 5.14 -6.13
N THR A 176 3.32 4.97 -5.47
CA THR A 176 2.42 3.83 -5.68
C THR A 176 1.87 3.82 -7.10
N GLU A 177 1.43 4.95 -7.64
CA GLU A 177 0.94 5.08 -9.02
C GLU A 177 2.02 4.67 -10.04
N ALA A 178 3.25 5.14 -9.86
CA ALA A 178 4.37 4.77 -10.74
C ALA A 178 4.68 3.27 -10.65
N LEU A 179 4.64 2.70 -9.45
CA LEU A 179 4.86 1.27 -9.22
C LEU A 179 3.76 0.41 -9.86
N GLU A 180 2.50 0.81 -9.72
CA GLU A 180 1.38 0.12 -10.37
C GLU A 180 1.49 0.14 -11.89
N GLN A 181 1.87 1.27 -12.49
CA GLN A 181 2.10 1.37 -13.93
C GLN A 181 3.24 0.44 -14.37
N GLU A 182 4.33 0.37 -13.60
CA GLU A 182 5.43 -0.55 -13.86
C GLU A 182 4.95 -2.01 -13.81
N VAL A 183 4.15 -2.39 -12.81
CA VAL A 183 3.58 -3.75 -12.71
C VAL A 183 2.66 -4.06 -13.90
N ARG A 184 1.78 -3.13 -14.29
CA ARG A 184 0.88 -3.30 -15.45
C ARG A 184 1.67 -3.49 -16.75
N THR A 185 2.73 -2.72 -16.97
CA THR A 185 3.56 -2.83 -18.18
C THR A 185 4.42 -4.10 -18.20
N ARG A 186 4.95 -4.54 -17.04
CA ARG A 186 5.65 -5.83 -16.92
C ARG A 186 4.70 -6.99 -17.23
N ARG A 187 3.45 -6.92 -16.75
CA ARG A 187 2.44 -7.94 -17.02
C ARG A 187 2.09 -8.03 -18.50
N SER A 188 1.82 -6.91 -19.17
CA SER A 188 1.48 -6.93 -20.60
C SER A 188 2.62 -7.52 -21.45
N LYS A 189 3.88 -7.19 -21.14
CA LYS A 189 5.06 -7.80 -21.78
C LYS A 189 5.13 -9.31 -21.54
N LEU A 190 4.84 -9.78 -20.34
CA LEU A 190 4.84 -11.21 -20.03
C LEU A 190 3.72 -11.95 -20.77
N ALA A 191 2.51 -11.37 -20.83
CA ALA A 191 1.39 -11.93 -21.58
C ALA A 191 1.73 -12.08 -23.08
N TRP A 192 2.33 -11.05 -23.70
CA TRP A 192 2.79 -11.14 -25.09
C TRP A 192 3.87 -12.21 -25.30
N ARG A 193 4.82 -12.37 -24.37
CA ARG A 193 5.82 -13.45 -24.44
C ARG A 193 5.18 -14.84 -24.38
N MET A 194 4.20 -15.03 -23.49
CA MET A 194 3.47 -16.28 -23.38
C MET A 194 2.63 -16.57 -24.63
N ALA A 195 1.99 -15.55 -25.20
CA ALA A 195 1.24 -15.68 -26.46
C ALA A 195 2.17 -16.06 -27.63
N LEU A 196 3.33 -15.41 -27.77
CA LEU A 196 4.33 -15.75 -28.78
C LEU A 196 4.87 -17.18 -28.60
N PHE A 197 5.14 -17.59 -27.36
CA PHE A 197 5.58 -18.95 -27.05
C PHE A 197 4.50 -19.99 -27.40
N GLY A 198 3.24 -19.72 -27.05
CA GLY A 198 2.11 -20.56 -27.45
C GLY A 198 1.98 -20.67 -28.97
N LEU A 199 2.09 -19.55 -29.70
CA LEU A 199 2.03 -19.53 -31.16
C LEU A 199 3.19 -20.31 -31.80
N ALA A 200 4.40 -20.22 -31.22
CA ALA A 200 5.55 -21.00 -31.67
C ALA A 200 5.35 -22.52 -31.48
N LEU A 201 4.76 -22.95 -30.35
CA LEU A 201 4.41 -24.35 -30.12
C LEU A 201 3.37 -24.86 -31.13
N LEU A 202 2.36 -24.05 -31.43
CA LEU A 202 1.36 -24.37 -32.46
C LEU A 202 1.99 -24.49 -33.85
N GLY A 203 2.86 -23.55 -34.20
CA GLY A 203 3.59 -23.58 -35.47
C GLY A 203 4.50 -24.81 -35.61
N ALA A 204 5.23 -25.17 -34.56
CA ALA A 204 6.06 -26.38 -34.53
C ALA A 204 5.23 -27.66 -34.67
N ALA A 205 4.08 -27.75 -33.99
CA ALA A 205 3.16 -28.88 -34.11
C ALA A 205 2.58 -28.99 -35.54
N GLY A 206 2.21 -27.86 -36.15
CA GLY A 206 1.74 -27.81 -37.54
C GLY A 206 2.82 -28.23 -38.56
N LEU A 207 4.06 -27.79 -38.36
CA LEU A 207 5.20 -28.17 -39.21
C LEU A 207 5.48 -29.67 -39.12
N LEU A 208 5.46 -30.25 -37.91
CA LEU A 208 5.63 -31.68 -37.71
C LEU A 208 4.54 -32.49 -38.41
N LEU A 209 3.27 -32.03 -38.35
CA LEU A 209 2.17 -32.64 -39.11
C LEU A 209 2.39 -32.56 -40.63
N TYR A 210 2.80 -31.40 -41.13
CA TYR A 210 3.06 -31.19 -42.55
C TYR A 210 4.19 -32.09 -43.08
N LEU A 211 5.35 -32.07 -42.42
CA LEU A 211 6.52 -32.89 -42.77
C LEU A 211 6.23 -34.38 -42.70
N TRP A 212 5.30 -34.80 -41.84
CA TRP A 212 4.91 -36.19 -41.70
C TRP A 212 3.87 -36.65 -42.73
N CYS A 213 3.03 -35.75 -43.23
CA CYS A 213 2.07 -36.03 -44.31
C CYS A 213 2.70 -35.97 -45.71
N MET A 214 3.70 -35.10 -45.93
CA MET A 214 4.40 -34.87 -47.20
C MET A 214 5.10 -36.09 -47.86
N PRO A 215 5.66 -37.10 -47.15
CA PRO A 215 6.46 -38.17 -47.78
C PRO A 215 5.67 -39.11 -48.72
N ARG A 216 4.36 -38.92 -48.87
CA ARG A 216 3.50 -39.74 -49.76
C ARG A 216 2.90 -38.98 -50.93
N VAL A 217 3.05 -37.67 -51.03
CA VAL A 217 2.58 -36.91 -52.22
C VAL A 217 3.55 -37.08 -53.39
N LEU A 218 4.84 -37.27 -53.12
CA LEU A 218 5.87 -37.50 -54.13
C LEU A 218 6.09 -38.99 -54.48
N ALA A 219 5.70 -39.92 -53.61
CA ALA A 219 5.83 -41.36 -53.85
C ALA A 219 4.63 -42.01 -54.56
N GLY A 220 3.57 -41.25 -54.86
CA GLY A 220 2.37 -41.71 -55.60
C GLY A 220 2.31 -41.26 -57.06
N ARG A 221 3.40 -40.68 -57.59
CA ARG A 221 3.58 -40.36 -59.01
C ARG A 221 4.82 -41.10 -59.52
N ALA A 222 4.71 -42.41 -59.68
CA ALA A 222 5.57 -43.23 -60.53
C ALA A 222 4.69 -44.35 -61.10
#